data_AF-A0A1Q5KCI7-F1
#
_entry.id   AF-A0A1Q5KCI7-F1
#
_cell.length_a   1.000
_cell.length_b   1.000
_cell.length_c   1.000
_cell.angle_alpha   90.00
_cell.angle_beta   90.00
_cell.angle_gamma   90.00
#
_symmetry.space_group_name_H-M   'P 1'
#
loop_
_entity.id
_entity.type
_entity.pdbx_description
1 polymer ?
#
loop_
_entity_poly.entity_id
_entity_poly.type
_entity_poly.pdbx_seq_one_letter_code
_entity_poly.pdbx_strand_id
1 'polypeptide(L)'
;MTGGPVTVRIRVVPAGLLLVVAAAAWVWVVTHWGGMPAVPGTMGLGLAAFLAVWTLMMTAMMLPATAPVAALYARTLTVHRAPRMVVFTLAYLLVWAAAGLPAYALAVGLGRAAHLTPAAGTAVAAAVFAVGGVYQLTPLKDRCLARCRSPIGLMLRYASYPRASRDLRAGAHHGAFCLGCCWSLMVLLAAFGVMNLWAMVVLAAVITAEKLAPFGRLVARAVGIASIVLAVAVFWVPALAPGLTGGGMAGM
;
A
#
# COMPACT_ATOMS: atom_id res chain seq x y z
N MET A 1 28.58 5.98 40.67
CA MET A 1 27.40 5.28 40.10
C MET A 1 26.93 6.06 38.88
N THR A 2 27.44 5.70 37.70
CA THR A 2 27.18 6.38 36.42
C THR A 2 26.04 5.68 35.67
N GLY A 3 24.84 6.25 35.72
CA GLY A 3 23.68 5.77 34.96
C GLY A 3 23.80 6.18 33.48
N GLY A 4 24.28 5.28 32.63
CA GLY A 4 24.47 5.55 31.20
C GLY A 4 23.15 5.65 30.39
N PRO A 5 23.17 6.28 29.20
CA PRO A 5 22.02 6.52 28.32
C PRO A 5 21.55 5.28 27.54
N VAL A 6 21.65 4.08 28.12
CA VAL A 6 21.43 2.80 27.43
C VAL A 6 19.92 2.51 27.21
N THR A 7 19.03 3.17 27.95
CA THR A 7 17.59 2.88 27.93
C THR A 7 16.79 3.56 26.82
N VAL A 8 17.31 4.63 26.20
CA VAL A 8 16.65 5.32 25.08
C VAL A 8 16.99 4.66 23.74
N ARG A 9 18.23 4.17 23.59
CA ARG A 9 18.75 3.59 22.34
C ARG A 9 18.00 2.33 21.89
N ILE A 10 17.47 1.54 22.83
CA ILE A 10 16.76 0.28 22.56
C ILE A 10 15.26 0.52 22.23
N ARG A 11 14.71 1.69 22.56
CA ARG A 11 13.28 2.02 22.39
C ARG A 11 12.88 2.36 20.95
N VAL A 12 13.85 2.76 20.11
CA VAL A 12 13.60 3.30 18.75
C VAL A 12 13.98 2.31 17.63
N VAL A 13 14.77 1.26 17.94
CA VAL A 13 15.43 0.41 16.93
C VAL A 13 14.46 -0.28 15.95
N PRO A 14 13.34 -0.91 16.38
CA PRO A 14 12.52 -1.68 15.44
C PRO A 14 11.71 -0.79 14.49
N ALA A 15 11.16 0.31 14.99
CA ALA A 15 10.44 1.28 14.17
C ALA A 15 11.40 2.02 13.25
N GLY A 16 12.57 2.42 13.77
CA GLY A 16 13.63 3.03 13.00
C GLY A 16 14.11 2.14 11.86
N LEU A 17 14.28 0.84 12.10
CA LEU A 17 14.68 -0.11 11.05
C LEU A 17 13.64 -0.19 9.92
N LEU A 18 12.34 -0.26 10.25
CA LEU A 18 11.29 -0.27 9.22
C LEU A 18 11.28 1.02 8.40
N LEU A 19 11.49 2.17 9.04
CA LEU A 19 11.56 3.47 8.36
C LEU A 19 12.82 3.58 7.50
N VAL A 20 13.96 3.05 7.95
CA VAL A 20 15.20 2.99 7.15
C VAL A 20 15.01 2.11 5.92
N VAL A 21 14.41 0.93 6.08
CA VAL A 21 14.10 0.03 4.95
C VAL A 21 13.12 0.70 3.98
N ALA A 22 12.08 1.38 4.49
CA ALA A 22 11.13 2.13 3.68
C ALA A 22 11.80 3.28 2.91
N ALA A 23 12.69 4.02 3.58
CA ALA A 23 13.45 5.12 2.96
C ALA A 23 14.40 4.60 1.88
N ALA A 24 15.11 3.50 2.13
CA ALA A 24 15.95 2.86 1.14
C ALA A 24 15.14 2.38 -0.08
N ALA A 25 13.96 1.80 0.15
CA ALA A 25 13.05 1.40 -0.93
C ALA A 25 12.56 2.62 -1.74
N TRP A 26 12.19 3.73 -1.08
CA TRP A 26 11.83 4.98 -1.76
C TRP A 26 12.99 5.53 -2.59
N VAL A 27 14.19 5.62 -2.02
CA VAL A 27 15.39 6.10 -2.73
C VAL A 27 15.66 5.25 -3.97
N TRP A 28 15.54 3.92 -3.86
CA TRP A 28 15.71 3.04 -5.01
C TRP A 28 14.65 3.31 -6.08
N VAL A 29 13.37 3.38 -5.70
CA VAL A 29 12.25 3.64 -6.62
C VAL A 29 12.45 4.99 -7.32
N VAL A 30 12.78 6.04 -6.59
CA VAL A 30 12.98 7.39 -7.15
C VAL A 30 14.18 7.43 -8.10
N THR A 31 15.30 6.82 -7.71
CA THR A 31 16.53 6.88 -8.53
C THR A 31 16.44 6.05 -9.80
N HIS A 32 15.74 4.91 -9.77
CA HIS A 32 15.65 4.01 -10.93
C HIS A 32 14.45 4.31 -11.84
N TRP A 33 13.41 4.97 -11.32
CA TRP A 33 12.15 5.14 -12.05
C TRP A 33 11.56 6.55 -12.03
N GLY A 34 12.16 7.50 -11.30
CA GLY A 34 11.65 8.87 -11.20
C GLY A 34 11.63 9.64 -12.53
N GLY A 35 12.42 9.22 -13.52
CA GLY A 35 12.45 9.81 -14.86
C GLY A 35 11.67 9.03 -15.92
N MET A 36 11.07 7.87 -15.58
CA MET A 36 10.36 7.04 -16.55
C MET A 36 8.93 7.55 -16.75
N PRO A 37 8.42 7.60 -17.99
CA PRO A 37 7.03 7.93 -18.22
C PRO A 37 6.12 6.89 -17.56
N ALA A 38 4.94 7.33 -17.09
CA ALA A 38 3.96 6.41 -16.52
C ALA A 38 3.44 5.47 -17.62
N VAL A 39 3.90 4.21 -17.60
CA VAL A 39 3.47 3.20 -18.58
C VAL A 39 2.21 2.48 -18.06
N PRO A 40 1.17 2.30 -18.89
CA PRO A 40 0.01 1.48 -18.57
C PRO A 40 0.36 0.01 -18.25
N GLY A 41 -0.52 -0.66 -17.53
CA GLY A 41 -0.48 -2.11 -17.34
C GLY A 41 0.74 -2.60 -16.54
N THR A 42 1.41 -3.64 -17.01
CA THR A 42 2.54 -4.30 -16.31
C THR A 42 3.88 -3.64 -16.59
N MET A 43 3.91 -2.53 -17.34
CA MET A 43 5.14 -1.87 -17.82
C MET A 43 6.00 -2.77 -18.72
N GLY A 44 5.38 -3.75 -19.39
CA GLY A 44 6.09 -4.75 -20.19
C GLY A 44 6.87 -5.78 -19.35
N LEU A 45 6.79 -5.72 -18.02
CA LEU A 45 7.42 -6.71 -17.15
C LEU A 45 6.64 -8.02 -17.18
N GLY A 46 7.38 -9.13 -17.19
CA GLY A 46 6.84 -10.44 -16.86
C GLY A 46 6.50 -10.56 -15.37
N LEU A 47 5.73 -11.58 -15.00
CA LEU A 47 5.19 -11.78 -13.65
C LEU A 47 6.26 -11.68 -12.54
N ALA A 48 7.40 -12.35 -12.69
CA ALA A 48 8.45 -12.36 -11.66
C ALA A 48 9.04 -10.96 -11.41
N ALA A 49 9.37 -10.22 -12.47
CA ALA A 49 9.90 -8.87 -12.37
C ALA A 49 8.84 -7.90 -11.81
N PHE A 50 7.58 -8.03 -12.24
CA PHE A 50 6.47 -7.25 -11.69
C PHE A 50 6.31 -7.48 -10.19
N LEU A 51 6.33 -8.74 -9.72
CA LEU A 51 6.21 -9.06 -8.30
C LEU A 51 7.36 -8.46 -7.48
N ALA A 52 8.58 -8.45 -8.01
CA ALA A 52 9.73 -7.83 -7.35
C ALA A 52 9.54 -6.31 -7.20
N VAL A 53 9.19 -5.61 -8.29
CA VAL A 53 8.96 -4.15 -8.28
C VAL A 53 7.74 -3.80 -7.41
N TRP A 54 6.66 -4.56 -7.52
CA TRP A 54 5.47 -4.42 -6.70
C TRP A 54 5.80 -4.55 -5.21
N THR A 55 6.55 -5.59 -4.84
CA THR A 55 6.93 -5.81 -3.43
C THR A 55 7.78 -4.66 -2.90
N LEU A 56 8.71 -4.16 -3.71
CA LEU A 56 9.53 -2.99 -3.36
C LEU A 56 8.68 -1.72 -3.19
N MET A 57 7.74 -1.48 -4.10
CA MET A 57 6.80 -0.37 -4.00
C MET A 57 5.93 -0.46 -2.73
N MET A 58 5.40 -1.65 -2.42
CA MET A 58 4.64 -1.87 -1.20
C MET A 58 5.50 -1.71 0.05
N THR A 59 6.77 -2.08 -0.03
CA THR A 59 7.75 -1.82 1.04
C THR A 59 7.90 -0.32 1.28
N ALA A 60 8.08 0.47 0.22
CA ALA A 60 8.22 1.93 0.30
C ALA A 60 6.96 2.61 0.86
N MET A 61 5.78 2.26 0.35
CA MET A 61 4.53 2.95 0.67
C MET A 61 3.90 2.48 1.98
N MET A 62 4.02 1.19 2.32
CA MET A 62 3.22 0.62 3.41
C MET A 62 3.96 0.49 4.74
N LEU A 63 5.29 0.29 4.73
CA LEU A 63 6.07 0.19 5.96
C LEU A 63 6.00 1.45 6.86
N PRO A 64 6.01 2.69 6.32
CA PRO A 64 5.86 3.88 7.17
C PRO A 64 4.56 3.87 7.98
N ALA A 65 3.46 3.47 7.36
CA ALA A 65 2.15 3.45 8.01
C ALA A 65 1.97 2.28 9.00
N THR A 66 2.80 1.23 8.92
CA THR A 66 2.77 0.10 9.87
C THR A 66 3.77 0.24 11.00
N ALA A 67 4.77 1.11 10.87
CA ALA A 67 5.82 1.31 11.85
C ALA A 67 5.30 1.54 13.29
N PRO A 68 4.25 2.34 13.55
CA PRO A 68 3.75 2.54 14.92
C PRO A 68 3.15 1.27 15.55
N VAL A 69 2.38 0.49 14.78
CA VAL A 69 1.80 -0.79 15.27
C VAL A 69 2.91 -1.81 15.49
N ALA A 70 3.87 -1.90 14.58
CA ALA A 70 5.04 -2.76 14.71
C ALA A 70 5.89 -2.38 15.94
N ALA A 71 6.06 -1.09 16.23
CA ALA A 71 6.75 -0.60 17.42
C ALA A 71 6.07 -1.04 18.71
N LEU A 72 4.74 -0.95 18.76
CA LEU A 72 3.95 -1.41 19.92
C LEU A 72 4.03 -2.93 20.06
N TYR A 73 3.92 -3.68 18.95
CA TYR A 73 4.12 -5.13 18.97
C TYR A 73 5.50 -5.52 19.50
N ALA A 74 6.55 -4.83 19.06
CA ALA A 74 7.93 -5.06 19.51
C ALA A 74 8.12 -4.87 21.03
N ARG A 75 7.31 -4.00 21.66
CA ARG A 75 7.33 -3.81 23.13
C ARG A 75 6.86 -5.04 23.90
N THR A 76 6.06 -5.92 23.28
CA THR A 76 5.65 -7.20 23.88
C THR A 76 6.73 -8.27 23.80
N LEU A 77 7.81 -8.02 23.06
CA LEU A 77 8.92 -8.95 22.87
C LEU A 77 10.02 -8.62 23.88
N THR A 78 10.29 -9.55 24.79
CA THR A 78 11.32 -9.42 25.85
C THR A 78 12.67 -10.03 25.48
N VAL A 79 12.70 -11.00 24.55
CA VAL A 79 13.91 -11.72 24.12
C VAL A 79 13.92 -11.84 22.58
N HIS A 80 15.12 -11.80 21.98
CA HIS A 80 15.34 -11.94 20.53
C HIS A 80 14.49 -10.97 19.69
N ARG A 81 14.34 -9.72 20.13
CA ARG A 81 13.41 -8.75 19.50
C ARG A 81 13.69 -8.54 18.01
N ALA A 82 14.94 -8.33 17.61
CA ALA A 82 15.29 -8.06 16.21
C ALA A 82 14.89 -9.19 15.24
N PRO A 83 15.36 -10.45 15.41
CA PRO A 83 14.97 -11.53 14.48
C PRO A 83 13.47 -11.81 14.49
N ARG A 84 12.79 -11.64 15.62
CA ARG A 84 11.33 -11.80 15.71
C ARG A 84 10.57 -10.72 14.94
N MET A 85 11.07 -9.48 14.95
CA MET A 85 10.53 -8.41 14.12
C MET A 85 10.82 -8.60 12.63
N VAL A 86 11.96 -9.23 12.28
CA VAL A 86 12.23 -9.66 10.90
C VAL A 86 11.16 -10.65 10.44
N VAL A 87 10.86 -11.69 11.24
CA VAL A 87 9.80 -12.66 10.91
C VAL A 87 8.44 -11.99 10.74
N PHE A 88 8.06 -11.09 11.65
CA PHE A 88 6.83 -10.30 11.53
C PHE A 88 6.78 -9.52 10.21
N THR A 89 7.88 -8.83 9.87
CA THR A 89 7.96 -7.96 8.69
C THR A 89 7.96 -8.76 7.40
N LEU A 90 8.68 -9.89 7.35
CA LEU A 90 8.67 -10.80 6.21
C LEU A 90 7.28 -11.38 5.99
N ALA A 91 6.58 -11.84 7.03
CA ALA A 91 5.21 -12.32 6.92
C ALA A 91 4.27 -11.25 6.38
N TYR A 92 4.43 -10.01 6.84
CA TYR A 92 3.69 -8.85 6.35
C TYR A 92 3.96 -8.57 4.86
N LEU A 93 5.23 -8.55 4.45
CA LEU A 93 5.61 -8.30 3.05
C LEU A 93 5.22 -9.45 2.14
N LEU A 94 5.21 -10.69 2.61
CA LEU A 94 4.73 -11.84 1.85
C LEU A 94 3.25 -11.72 1.48
N VAL A 95 2.41 -11.18 2.39
CA VAL A 95 1.00 -10.91 2.06
C VAL A 95 0.90 -9.85 0.95
N TRP A 96 1.71 -8.80 1.01
CA TRP A 96 1.76 -7.79 -0.05
C TRP A 96 2.31 -8.33 -1.37
N ALA A 97 3.36 -9.16 -1.33
CA ALA A 97 3.90 -9.82 -2.51
C ALA A 97 2.85 -10.74 -3.15
N ALA A 98 2.10 -11.51 -2.35
CA ALA A 98 1.01 -12.34 -2.82
C ALA A 98 -0.13 -11.52 -3.45
N ALA A 99 -0.44 -10.34 -2.91
CA ALA A 99 -1.38 -9.40 -3.53
C ALA A 99 -0.92 -8.89 -4.91
N GLY A 100 0.37 -9.01 -5.22
CA GLY A 100 0.92 -8.72 -6.53
C GLY A 100 0.39 -9.66 -7.63
N LEU A 101 -0.04 -10.89 -7.31
CA LEU A 101 -0.61 -11.81 -8.30
C LEU A 101 -1.94 -11.30 -8.89
N PRO A 102 -2.98 -10.99 -8.08
CA PRO A 102 -4.20 -10.40 -8.63
C PRO A 102 -3.95 -9.00 -9.19
N ALA A 103 -3.00 -8.23 -8.64
CA ALA A 103 -2.63 -6.93 -9.21
C ALA A 103 -2.01 -7.05 -10.61
N TYR A 104 -1.16 -8.06 -10.85
CA TYR A 104 -0.61 -8.35 -12.17
C TYR A 104 -1.70 -8.74 -13.16
N ALA A 105 -2.59 -9.66 -12.77
CA ALA A 105 -3.72 -10.06 -13.60
C ALA A 105 -4.63 -8.86 -13.95
N LEU A 106 -4.90 -8.00 -12.97
CA LEU A 106 -5.64 -6.77 -13.16
C LEU A 106 -4.90 -5.83 -14.12
N ALA A 107 -3.60 -5.59 -13.92
CA ALA A 107 -2.79 -4.72 -14.78
C ALA A 107 -2.76 -5.22 -16.24
N VAL A 108 -2.66 -6.52 -16.46
CA VAL A 108 -2.76 -7.14 -17.78
C VAL A 108 -4.15 -6.90 -18.40
N GLY A 109 -5.22 -7.13 -17.63
CA GLY A 109 -6.60 -6.94 -18.10
C GLY A 109 -6.92 -5.48 -18.43
N LEU A 110 -6.55 -4.55 -17.54
CA LEU A 110 -6.73 -3.12 -17.73
C LEU A 110 -5.92 -2.61 -18.93
N GLY A 111 -4.67 -3.06 -19.09
CA GLY A 111 -3.86 -2.72 -20.24
C GLY A 111 -4.54 -3.14 -21.56
N ARG A 112 -4.99 -4.40 -21.65
CA ARG A 112 -5.70 -4.88 -22.85
C ARG A 112 -6.97 -4.09 -23.13
N ALA A 113 -7.79 -3.83 -22.10
CA ALA A 113 -9.06 -3.13 -22.26
C ALA A 113 -8.87 -1.64 -22.64
N ALA A 114 -7.87 -0.97 -22.06
CA ALA A 114 -7.56 0.42 -22.34
C ALA A 114 -7.05 0.66 -23.78
N HIS A 115 -6.43 -0.36 -24.39
CA HIS A 115 -5.93 -0.27 -25.77
C HIS A 115 -6.97 -0.62 -26.85
N LEU A 116 -8.21 -0.98 -26.48
CA LEU A 116 -9.25 -1.30 -27.47
C LEU A 116 -9.72 -0.05 -28.23
N THR A 117 -10.17 0.98 -27.50
CA THR A 117 -10.59 2.28 -28.04
C THR A 117 -10.41 3.37 -26.96
N PRO A 118 -10.33 4.66 -27.33
CA PRO A 118 -10.30 5.75 -26.36
C PRO A 118 -11.51 5.77 -25.40
N ALA A 119 -12.70 5.43 -25.92
CA ALA A 119 -13.91 5.29 -25.12
C ALA A 119 -13.82 4.14 -24.10
N ALA A 120 -13.24 3.01 -24.50
CA ALA A 120 -13.00 1.88 -23.60
C ALA A 120 -12.01 2.24 -22.48
N GLY A 121 -10.89 2.92 -22.79
CA GLY A 121 -9.95 3.40 -21.78
C GLY A 121 -10.60 4.34 -20.76
N THR A 122 -11.47 5.25 -21.23
CA THR A 122 -12.24 6.16 -20.37
C THR A 122 -13.24 5.40 -19.49
N ALA A 123 -13.98 4.43 -20.04
CA ALA A 123 -14.92 3.62 -19.28
C ALA A 123 -14.22 2.75 -18.22
N VAL A 124 -13.06 2.18 -18.55
CA VAL A 124 -12.23 1.41 -17.62
C VAL A 124 -11.71 2.31 -16.49
N ALA A 125 -11.24 3.52 -16.82
CA ALA A 125 -10.83 4.50 -15.82
C ALA A 125 -11.98 4.89 -14.88
N ALA A 126 -13.16 5.17 -15.43
CA ALA A 126 -14.36 5.45 -14.65
C ALA A 126 -14.70 4.29 -13.71
N ALA A 127 -14.63 3.04 -14.19
CA ALA A 127 -14.88 1.86 -13.37
C ALA A 127 -13.84 1.70 -12.24
N VAL A 128 -12.56 1.91 -12.52
CA VAL A 128 -11.48 1.86 -11.51
C VAL A 128 -11.71 2.90 -10.41
N PHE A 129 -12.00 4.14 -10.79
CA PHE A 129 -12.32 5.21 -9.84
C PHE A 129 -13.59 4.91 -9.04
N ALA A 130 -14.65 4.41 -9.70
CA ALA A 130 -15.90 4.08 -9.05
C ALA A 130 -15.74 2.93 -8.04
N VAL A 131 -15.10 1.82 -8.42
CA VAL A 131 -14.85 0.68 -7.51
C VAL A 131 -13.99 1.10 -6.34
N GLY A 132 -12.90 1.84 -6.59
CA GLY A 132 -12.03 2.36 -5.53
C GLY A 132 -12.79 3.29 -4.57
N GLY A 133 -13.58 4.22 -5.12
CA GLY A 133 -14.37 5.18 -4.37
C GLY A 133 -15.48 4.55 -3.54
N VAL A 134 -16.26 3.64 -4.13
CA VAL A 134 -17.32 2.90 -3.42
C VAL A 134 -16.70 2.11 -2.28
N TYR A 135 -15.59 1.39 -2.51
CA TYR A 135 -14.93 0.63 -1.45
C TYR A 135 -14.51 1.51 -0.27
N GLN A 136 -13.94 2.69 -0.55
CA GLN A 136 -13.54 3.67 0.46
C GLN A 136 -14.69 4.12 1.37
N LEU A 137 -15.92 4.12 0.85
CA LEU A 137 -17.13 4.52 1.56
C LEU A 137 -17.82 3.34 2.27
N THR A 138 -17.32 2.12 2.14
CA THR A 138 -17.98 0.95 2.72
C THR A 138 -17.77 0.82 4.24
N PRO A 139 -18.75 0.26 4.97
CA PRO A 139 -18.54 -0.19 6.34
C PRO A 139 -17.45 -1.26 6.47
N LEU A 140 -17.20 -2.04 5.40
CA LEU A 140 -16.14 -3.04 5.37
C LEU A 140 -14.75 -2.39 5.48
N LYS A 141 -14.51 -1.30 4.74
CA LYS A 141 -13.29 -0.49 4.85
C LYS A 141 -13.10 0.06 6.26
N ASP A 142 -14.15 0.66 6.84
CA ASP A 142 -14.10 1.20 8.21
C ASP A 142 -13.74 0.12 9.25
N ARG A 143 -14.37 -1.05 9.12
CA ARG A 143 -14.07 -2.22 9.95
C ARG A 143 -12.61 -2.66 9.77
N CYS A 144 -12.17 -2.85 8.53
CA CYS A 144 -10.82 -3.31 8.23
C CYS A 144 -9.77 -2.33 8.77
N LEU A 145 -9.98 -1.03 8.57
CA LEU A 145 -9.11 0.04 9.04
C LEU A 145 -9.04 0.09 10.57
N ALA A 146 -10.17 -0.05 11.27
CA ALA A 146 -10.17 -0.11 12.73
C ALA A 146 -9.36 -1.29 13.29
N ARG A 147 -9.38 -2.46 12.62
CA ARG A 147 -8.52 -3.59 12.98
C ARG A 147 -7.06 -3.34 12.63
N CYS A 148 -6.77 -2.76 11.46
CA CYS A 148 -5.42 -2.41 11.03
C CYS A 148 -4.74 -1.45 12.02
N ARG A 149 -5.51 -0.54 12.64
CA ARG A 149 -5.01 0.42 13.64
C ARG A 149 -4.93 -0.13 15.08
N SER A 150 -5.42 -1.34 15.35
CA SER A 150 -5.54 -1.87 16.72
C SER A 150 -4.36 -2.77 17.11
N PRO A 151 -3.34 -2.24 17.82
CA PRO A 151 -2.22 -3.05 18.31
C PRO A 151 -2.68 -4.06 19.38
N ILE A 152 -3.64 -3.68 20.23
CA ILE A 152 -4.12 -4.51 21.35
C ILE A 152 -4.82 -5.77 20.84
N GLY A 153 -5.62 -5.65 19.77
CA GLY A 153 -6.28 -6.81 19.17
C GLY A 153 -5.29 -7.85 18.65
N LEU A 154 -4.16 -7.40 18.11
CA LEU A 154 -3.07 -8.27 17.68
C LEU A 154 -2.38 -8.95 18.87
N MET A 155 -2.10 -8.19 19.93
CA MET A 155 -1.46 -8.70 21.14
C MET A 155 -2.32 -9.78 21.81
N LEU A 156 -3.60 -9.48 22.08
CA LEU A 156 -4.52 -10.41 22.74
C LEU A 156 -4.74 -11.68 21.91
N ARG A 157 -4.93 -11.54 20.59
CA ARG A 157 -5.20 -12.68 19.70
C ARG A 157 -4.03 -13.66 19.62
N TYR A 158 -2.80 -13.16 19.64
CA TYR A 158 -1.61 -13.98 19.43
C TYR A 158 -0.79 -14.25 20.70
N ALA A 159 -1.23 -13.78 21.87
CA ALA A 159 -0.54 -13.97 23.13
C ALA A 159 -0.37 -15.45 23.51
N SER A 160 -1.36 -16.30 23.21
CA SER A 160 -1.40 -17.72 23.56
C SER A 160 -0.65 -18.64 22.59
N TYR A 161 -0.19 -18.13 21.44
CA TYR A 161 0.47 -18.95 20.42
C TYR A 161 1.93 -19.26 20.78
N PRO A 162 2.46 -20.44 20.38
CA PRO A 162 3.87 -20.77 20.55
C PRO A 162 4.77 -19.72 19.89
N ARG A 163 5.89 -19.39 20.56
CA ARG A 163 6.82 -18.31 20.16
C ARG A 163 7.19 -18.36 18.67
N ALA A 164 7.50 -19.54 18.14
CA ALA A 164 7.92 -19.72 16.75
C ALA A 164 6.86 -19.30 15.72
N SER A 165 5.56 -19.55 15.99
CA SER A 165 4.49 -19.25 15.04
C SER A 165 3.80 -17.91 15.30
N ARG A 166 3.97 -17.35 16.51
CA ARG A 166 3.31 -16.13 16.96
C ARG A 166 3.62 -14.93 16.05
N ASP A 167 4.91 -14.68 15.78
CA ASP A 167 5.32 -13.48 15.05
C ASP A 167 4.96 -13.56 13.56
N LEU A 168 5.07 -14.75 12.96
CA LEU A 168 4.64 -15.04 11.59
C LEU A 168 3.13 -14.79 11.43
N ARG A 169 2.32 -15.35 12.33
CA ARG A 169 0.85 -15.18 12.30
C ARG A 169 0.45 -13.73 12.56
N ALA A 170 1.13 -13.06 13.49
CA ALA A 170 0.87 -11.65 13.78
C ALA A 170 1.18 -10.76 12.56
N GLY A 171 2.32 -10.99 11.89
CA GLY A 171 2.71 -10.27 10.68
C GLY A 171 1.75 -10.50 9.51
N ALA A 172 1.41 -11.77 9.25
CA ALA A 172 0.46 -12.14 8.19
C ALA A 172 -0.94 -11.56 8.45
N HIS A 173 -1.43 -11.63 9.69
CA HIS A 173 -2.72 -11.04 10.06
C HIS A 173 -2.73 -9.53 9.88
N HIS A 174 -1.69 -8.84 10.36
CA HIS A 174 -1.58 -7.40 10.15
C HIS A 174 -1.48 -7.05 8.66
N GLY A 175 -0.71 -7.83 7.88
CA GLY A 175 -0.63 -7.73 6.43
C GLY A 175 -1.98 -7.85 5.75
N ALA A 176 -2.81 -8.84 6.14
CA ALA A 176 -4.13 -9.06 5.57
C ALA A 176 -5.10 -7.90 5.84
N PHE A 177 -5.11 -7.34 7.07
CA PHE A 177 -5.92 -6.15 7.36
C PHE A 177 -5.36 -4.88 6.69
N CYS A 178 -4.04 -4.76 6.58
CA CYS A 178 -3.41 -3.66 5.87
C CYS A 178 -3.80 -3.68 4.38
N LEU A 179 -3.67 -4.83 3.72
CA LEU A 179 -4.11 -5.05 2.35
C LEU A 179 -5.61 -4.81 2.21
N GLY A 180 -6.43 -5.42 3.07
CA GLY A 180 -7.88 -5.27 3.04
C GLY A 180 -8.33 -3.81 3.19
N CYS A 181 -7.62 -2.98 3.96
CA CYS A 181 -7.98 -1.57 4.06
C CYS A 181 -7.38 -0.72 2.94
N CYS A 182 -6.33 -1.15 2.22
CA CYS A 182 -5.64 -0.30 1.25
C CYS A 182 -5.74 -0.77 -0.20
N TRP A 183 -6.28 -1.96 -0.49
CA TRP A 183 -6.29 -2.52 -1.85
C TRP A 183 -7.01 -1.61 -2.85
N SER A 184 -8.09 -0.93 -2.44
CA SER A 184 -8.81 0.01 -3.30
C SER A 184 -7.91 1.16 -3.76
N LEU A 185 -7.06 1.68 -2.88
CA LEU A 185 -6.08 2.72 -3.21
C LEU A 185 -5.01 2.19 -4.17
N MET A 186 -4.66 0.90 -4.07
CA MET A 186 -3.74 0.27 -5.03
C MET A 186 -4.38 0.10 -6.40
N VAL A 187 -5.69 -0.15 -6.45
CA VAL A 187 -6.46 -0.15 -7.70
C VAL A 187 -6.51 1.24 -8.31
N LEU A 188 -6.68 2.31 -7.51
CA LEU A 188 -6.61 3.69 -8.01
C LEU A 188 -5.26 4.04 -8.64
N LEU A 189 -4.16 3.48 -8.12
CA LEU A 189 -2.83 3.67 -8.71
C LEU A 189 -2.77 3.22 -10.18
N ALA A 190 -3.56 2.22 -10.58
CA ALA A 190 -3.64 1.79 -11.98
C ALA A 190 -4.21 2.89 -12.91
N ALA A 191 -5.17 3.69 -12.44
CA ALA A 191 -5.72 4.80 -13.22
C ALA A 191 -4.70 5.91 -13.49
N PHE A 192 -3.82 6.16 -12.52
CA PHE A 192 -2.75 7.16 -12.64
C PHE A 192 -1.48 6.62 -13.31
N GLY A 193 -1.36 5.30 -13.45
CA GLY A 193 -0.18 4.58 -13.89
C GLY A 193 0.57 3.98 -12.71
N VAL A 194 0.87 2.67 -12.77
CA VAL A 194 1.43 1.87 -11.65
C VAL A 194 2.73 2.46 -11.08
N MET A 195 3.47 3.24 -11.87
CA MET A 195 4.72 3.89 -11.47
C MET A 195 4.70 5.41 -11.58
N ASN A 196 3.51 6.00 -11.55
CA ASN A 196 3.39 7.44 -11.38
C ASN A 196 3.86 7.81 -9.96
N LEU A 197 5.10 8.33 -9.86
CA LEU A 197 5.74 8.65 -8.59
C LEU A 197 4.91 9.63 -7.75
N TRP A 198 4.27 10.61 -8.40
CA TRP A 198 3.36 11.54 -7.74
C TRP A 198 2.16 10.82 -7.13
N ALA A 199 1.51 9.94 -7.89
CA ALA A 199 0.40 9.14 -7.38
C ALA A 199 0.83 8.23 -6.22
N MET A 200 2.02 7.62 -6.30
CA MET A 200 2.58 6.81 -5.22
C MET A 200 2.78 7.63 -3.93
N VAL A 201 3.39 8.82 -4.03
CA VAL A 201 3.61 9.69 -2.87
C VAL A 201 2.28 10.14 -2.26
N VAL A 202 1.33 10.59 -3.08
CA VAL A 202 0.00 11.02 -2.64
C VAL A 202 -0.75 9.87 -1.97
N LEU A 203 -0.79 8.69 -2.58
CA LEU A 203 -1.47 7.52 -2.00
C LEU A 203 -0.78 7.03 -0.72
N ALA A 204 0.55 7.06 -0.65
CA ALA A 204 1.27 6.73 0.58
C ALA A 204 0.93 7.71 1.71
N ALA A 205 0.84 9.01 1.40
CA ALA A 205 0.42 10.03 2.36
C ALA A 205 -1.03 9.81 2.81
N VAL A 206 -1.95 9.54 1.88
CA VAL A 206 -3.35 9.18 2.19
C VAL A 206 -3.42 7.95 3.09
N ILE A 207 -2.71 6.88 2.77
CA ILE A 207 -2.70 5.64 3.56
C ILE A 207 -2.17 5.91 4.97
N THR A 208 -1.11 6.71 5.07
CA THR A 208 -0.53 7.09 6.36
C THR A 208 -1.51 7.93 7.17
N ALA A 209 -2.15 8.93 6.56
CA ALA A 209 -3.18 9.74 7.20
C ALA A 209 -4.38 8.89 7.63
N GLU A 210 -4.85 7.98 6.78
CA GLU A 210 -5.91 7.04 7.10
C GLU A 210 -5.55 6.11 8.25
N LYS A 211 -4.29 5.73 8.44
CA LYS A 211 -3.90 4.78 9.50
C LYS A 211 -3.51 5.48 10.80
N LEU A 212 -2.96 6.68 10.71
CA LEU A 212 -2.35 7.35 11.87
C LEU A 212 -3.14 8.56 12.37
N ALA A 213 -3.91 9.24 11.52
CA ALA A 213 -4.66 10.42 11.94
C ALA A 213 -5.92 10.05 12.76
N PRO A 214 -6.28 10.86 13.78
CA PRO A 214 -7.51 10.66 14.55
C PRO A 214 -8.76 10.73 13.67
N PHE A 215 -8.72 11.54 12.61
CA PHE A 215 -9.78 11.70 11.62
C PHE A 215 -9.62 10.78 10.40
N GLY A 216 -8.88 9.67 10.47
CA GLY A 216 -8.61 8.82 9.30
C GLY A 216 -9.86 8.24 8.60
N ARG A 217 -11.01 8.13 9.28
CA ARG A 217 -12.29 7.79 8.61
C ARG A 217 -12.78 8.90 7.69
N LEU A 218 -12.62 10.16 8.10
CA LEU A 218 -12.95 11.32 7.28
C LEU A 218 -12.04 11.38 6.05
N VAL A 219 -10.74 11.07 6.20
CA VAL A 219 -9.80 10.96 5.08
C VAL A 219 -10.28 9.91 4.08
N ALA A 220 -10.61 8.70 4.54
CA ALA A 220 -11.12 7.64 3.67
C ALA A 220 -12.40 8.08 2.92
N ARG A 221 -13.33 8.74 3.61
CA ARG A 221 -14.56 9.29 2.99
C ARG A 221 -14.27 10.37 1.95
N ALA A 222 -13.39 11.32 2.27
CA ALA A 222 -13.00 12.38 1.34
C ALA A 222 -12.36 11.79 0.08
N VAL A 223 -11.47 10.81 0.23
CA VAL A 223 -10.84 10.09 -0.90
C VAL A 223 -11.87 9.28 -1.68
N GLY A 224 -12.82 8.65 -1.00
CA GLY A 224 -13.93 7.94 -1.62
C GLY A 224 -14.78 8.86 -2.49
N ILE A 225 -15.24 9.98 -1.95
CA ILE A 225 -16.02 11.00 -2.66
C ILE A 225 -15.21 11.56 -3.84
N ALA A 226 -13.94 11.93 -3.61
CA ALA A 226 -13.07 12.43 -4.67
C ALA A 226 -12.90 11.41 -5.82
N SER A 227 -12.79 10.12 -5.49
CA SER A 227 -12.72 9.05 -6.50
C SER A 227 -14.03 8.92 -7.29
N ILE A 228 -15.19 9.03 -6.65
CA ILE A 228 -16.48 9.04 -7.37
C ILE A 228 -16.60 10.26 -8.29
N VAL A 229 -16.16 11.44 -7.83
CA VAL A 229 -16.11 12.64 -8.66
C VAL A 229 -15.20 12.43 -9.86
N LEU A 230 -14.01 11.83 -9.67
CA LEU A 230 -13.10 11.48 -10.77
C LEU A 230 -13.71 10.46 -11.74
N ALA A 231 -14.48 9.49 -11.24
CA ALA A 231 -15.16 8.50 -12.06
C ALA A 231 -16.15 9.12 -13.06
N VAL A 232 -16.79 10.21 -12.65
CA VAL A 232 -17.70 10.99 -13.50
C VAL A 232 -16.88 11.95 -14.37
N ALA A 233 -15.98 12.73 -13.78
CA ALA A 233 -15.20 13.76 -14.46
C ALA A 233 -14.35 13.23 -15.64
N VAL A 234 -13.87 11.98 -15.57
CA VAL A 234 -13.00 11.40 -16.61
C VAL A 234 -13.65 11.32 -17.99
N PHE A 235 -14.99 11.32 -18.08
CA PHE A 235 -15.70 11.35 -19.36
C PHE A 235 -15.51 12.67 -20.14
N TRP A 236 -15.30 13.78 -19.45
CA TRP A 236 -15.02 15.08 -20.08
C TRP A 236 -13.54 15.42 -20.07
N VAL A 237 -12.78 14.89 -19.11
CA VAL A 237 -11.34 15.13 -18.97
C VAL A 237 -10.60 13.79 -18.87
N PRO A 238 -10.38 13.09 -20.00
CA PRO A 238 -9.70 11.79 -19.99
C PRO A 238 -8.31 11.84 -19.35
N ALA A 239 -7.62 12.97 -19.45
CA ALA A 239 -6.29 13.20 -18.86
C ALA A 239 -6.24 13.03 -17.32
N LEU A 240 -7.39 12.95 -16.63
CA LEU A 240 -7.46 12.60 -15.22
C LEU A 240 -7.00 11.16 -14.91
N ALA A 241 -6.99 10.28 -15.91
CA ALA A 241 -6.54 8.88 -15.80
C ALA A 241 -5.41 8.56 -16.79
N PRO A 242 -4.24 9.22 -16.67
CA PRO A 242 -3.18 9.12 -17.68
C PRO A 242 -2.68 7.69 -17.88
N GLY A 243 -2.80 6.81 -16.88
CA GLY A 243 -2.43 5.40 -16.98
C GLY A 243 -3.38 4.54 -17.82
N LEU A 244 -4.56 5.06 -18.19
CA LEU A 244 -5.60 4.33 -18.93
C LEU A 244 -6.09 5.07 -20.18
N THR A 245 -5.88 6.39 -20.26
CA THR A 245 -6.35 7.24 -21.38
C THR A 245 -5.21 7.90 -22.16
N GLY A 246 -3.99 7.95 -21.60
CA GLY A 246 -2.86 8.70 -22.16
C GLY A 246 -2.31 8.17 -23.50
N GLY A 247 -2.64 6.94 -23.88
CA GLY A 247 -2.19 6.33 -25.15
C GLY A 247 -2.82 6.94 -26.41
N GLY A 248 -3.90 7.73 -26.28
CA GLY A 248 -4.61 8.31 -27.42
C GLY A 248 -4.02 9.59 -28.01
N MET A 249 -3.12 10.29 -27.30
CA MET A 249 -2.57 11.59 -27.74
C MET A 249 -1.23 11.49 -28.48
N ALA A 250 -0.65 10.31 -28.62
CA ALA A 250 0.62 10.12 -29.34
C ALA A 250 0.42 9.90 -30.87
N GLY A 251 -0.80 10.10 -31.38
CA GLY A 251 -1.17 9.82 -32.78
C GLY A 251 -1.97 10.93 -33.47
N MET A 252 -1.92 12.17 -32.95
CA MET A 252 -2.40 13.38 -33.63
C MET A 252 -1.23 14.36 -33.76
#